data_AF-A0A2D8ATK2-F1
#
_entry.id   AF-A0A2D8ATK2-F1
#
_cell.length_a   1.000
_cell.length_b   1.000
_cell.length_c   1.000
_cell.angle_alpha   90.00
_cell.angle_beta   90.00
_cell.angle_gamma   90.00
#
_symmetry.space_group_name_H-M   'P 1'
#
loop_
_entity.id
_entity.type
_entity.pdbx_description
1 polymer ?
#
loop_
_entity_poly.entity_id
_entity_poly.type
_entity_poly.pdbx_seq_one_letter_code
_entity_poly.pdbx_strand_id
1 'polypeptide(L)' 'MVPCHRVIRSDGSLGGYSGVGGVETKRRLLNEEGVSITPSHSK' A
#
# COMPACT_ATOMS: atom_id res chain seq x y z
N MET A 1 10.02 -2.71 -15.06
CA MET A 1 8.67 -2.66 -14.45
C MET A 1 8.83 -2.00 -13.09
N VAL A 2 8.12 -0.90 -12.83
CA VAL A 2 8.21 -0.18 -11.54
C VAL A 2 7.09 -0.68 -10.62
N PRO A 3 7.37 -1.11 -9.38
CA PRO A 3 6.34 -1.56 -8.45
C PRO A 3 5.61 -0.36 -7.85
N CYS A 4 4.67 0.22 -8.59
CA CYS A 4 3.91 1.41 -8.18
C CYS A 4 3.13 1.19 -6.86
N HIS A 5 2.77 -0.06 -6.55
CA HIS A 5 2.09 -0.43 -5.31
C HIS A 5 3.01 -0.39 -4.08
N ARG A 6 4.35 -0.41 -4.24
CA ARG A 6 5.31 -0.28 -3.12
C ARG A 6 5.50 1.15 -2.62
N VAL A 7 5.02 2.15 -3.36
CA VAL A 7 5.12 3.56 -2.96
C VAL A 7 4.05 3.89 -1.91
N ILE A 8 4.45 4.14 -0.66
CA ILE A 8 3.56 4.52 0.46
C ILE A 8 3.85 5.94 0.94
N ARG A 9 2.93 6.53 1.71
CA ARG A 9 3.15 7.86 2.30
C ARG A 9 4.16 7.78 3.45
N SER A 10 4.84 8.88 3.73
CA SER A 10 5.75 9.02 4.88
C SER A 10 5.05 8.76 6.22
N ASP A 11 3.73 9.00 6.27
CA ASP A 11 2.87 8.73 7.43
C ASP A 11 2.61 7.22 7.65
N GLY A 12 3.14 6.33 6.80
CA GLY A 12 2.89 4.89 6.83
C GLY A 12 1.53 4.46 6.25
N SER A 13 0.70 5.42 5.82
CA SER A 13 -0.60 5.16 5.21
C SER A 13 -0.50 4.78 3.72
N LEU A 14 -1.47 3.99 3.27
CA LEU A 14 -1.63 3.68 1.85
C LEU A 14 -2.17 4.90 1.10
N GLY A 15 -1.33 5.54 0.30
CA GLY A 15 -1.77 6.53 -0.68
C GLY A 15 -2.58 5.89 -1.81
N GLY A 16 -3.26 6.73 -2.60
CA GLY A 16 -4.05 6.32 -3.77
C GLY A 16 -3.30 5.40 -4.73
N TYR A 17 -4.04 4.53 -5.41
CA TYR A 17 -3.51 3.62 -6.41
C TYR A 17 -4.35 3.71 -7.69
N SER A 18 -3.70 3.94 -8.82
CA SER A 18 -4.37 4.10 -10.12
C SER A 18 -4.78 2.79 -10.79
N GLY A 19 -4.41 1.64 -10.22
CA GLY A 19 -4.83 0.33 -10.74
C GLY A 19 -6.31 0.03 -10.45
N VAL A 20 -6.87 -0.92 -11.22
CA VAL A 20 -8.24 -1.43 -11.00
C VAL A 20 -8.37 -1.94 -9.56
N GLY A 21 -9.41 -1.51 -8.84
CA GLY A 21 -9.62 -1.81 -7.42
C GLY A 21 -8.84 -0.90 -6.45
N GLY A 22 -8.13 0.10 -6.96
CA GLY A 22 -7.59 1.20 -6.17
C GLY A 22 -6.70 0.76 -5.01
N VAL A 23 -6.87 1.42 -3.86
CA VAL A 23 -6.05 1.17 -2.66
C VAL A 23 -6.18 -0.27 -2.15
N GLU A 24 -7.32 -0.93 -2.36
CA GLU A 24 -7.50 -2.33 -1.95
C GLU A 24 -6.61 -3.27 -2.73
N THR A 25 -6.50 -3.10 -4.05
CA THR A 25 -5.58 -3.88 -4.89
C THR A 25 -4.14 -3.67 -4.47
N LYS A 26 -3.76 -2.43 -4.18
CA LYS A 26 -2.43 -2.10 -3.64
C LYS A 26 -2.16 -2.82 -2.33
N ARG A 27 -3.12 -2.85 -1.41
CA ARG A 27 -3.02 -3.57 -0.14
C ARG A 27 -2.86 -5.08 -0.37
N ARG A 28 -3.62 -5.66 -1.30
CA ARG A 28 -3.54 -7.09 -1.60
C ARG A 28 -2.18 -7.47 -2.17
N LEU A 29 -1.69 -6.72 -3.15
CA LEU A 29 -0.36 -6.91 -3.73
C LEU A 29 0.75 -6.81 -2.66
N LEU A 30 0.67 -5.82 -1.79
CA LEU A 30 1.62 -5.69 -0.68
C LEU A 30 1.56 -6.88 0.28
N ASN A 31 0.36 -7.37 0.60
CA ASN A 31 0.17 -8.54 1.44
C ASN A 31 0.69 -9.84 0.79
N GLU A 32 0.47 -10.00 -0.52
CA GLU A 32 1.01 -11.11 -1.32
C GLU A 32 2.55 -11.12 -1.32
N GLU A 33 3.17 -9.93 -1.23
CA GLU A 33 4.62 -9.75 -1.08
C GLU A 33 5.10 -9.89 0.39
N GLY A 34 4.20 -10.18 1.34
CA GLY A 34 4.50 -10.31 2.77
C GLY A 34 4.60 -8.99 3.54
N VAL A 35 4.13 -7.88 2.95
CA VAL A 35 4.14 -6.55 3.56
C VAL A 35 2.77 -6.24 4.17
N SER A 36 2.69 -6.36 5.48
CA SER A 36 1.48 -6.01 6.27
C SER A 36 1.44 -4.51 6.58
N ILE A 37 0.65 -3.75 5.83
CA ILE A 37 0.45 -2.33 6.09
C ILE A 37 -0.66 -2.16 7.14
N THR A 38 -0.27 -2.06 8.41
CA THR A 38 -1.15 -1.55 9.47
C THR A 38 -0.98 -0.04 9.53
N PRO A 39 -2.05 0.76 9.52
CA PRO A 39 -1.96 2.19 9.82
C PRO A 39 -1.60 2.33 11.30
N SER A 40 -0.32 2.12 11.62
CA SER A 40 0.23 2.31 12.94
C SER A 40 0.56 3.78 13.10
N HIS A 41 -0.45 4.55 13.51
CA HIS A 41 -0.21 5.81 14.19
C HIS A 41 -0.68 5.64 15.64
N SER A 42 0.13 4.92 16.42
CA SER A 42 0.22 5.15 17.87
C SER A 42 1.36 6.13 18.11
N LYS A 43 1.06 7.42 17.94
CA LYS A 43 1.68 8.52 18.68
C LYS A 43 0.71 9.68 18.76
#